data_AF-A0A8S3W791-F1
#
_entry.id   AF-A0A8S3W791-F1
#
_cell.length_a   1.000
_cell.length_b   1.000
_cell.length_c   1.000
_cell.angle_alpha   90.00
_cell.angle_beta   90.00
_cell.angle_gamma   90.00
#
_symmetry.space_group_name_H-M   'P 1'
#
loop_
_entity.id
_entity.type
_entity.pdbx_description
1 polymer ?
#
loop_
_entity_poly.entity_id
_entity_poly.type
_entity_poly.pdbx_seq_one_letter_code
_entity_poly.pdbx_strand_id
1 'polypeptide(L)'
;MSKQLSQNYTKLGSPAEKQVFAKAISGDVVKKHKVLSKQHVLPEKRERKVQLESKLLNIQKKNRSNKISEDVKMNIINFLEQDCNSRMCAGKKETVTKKKVKKQKSTEHFLEAVCCDKYNEECTSRKCKNCDDRKIVYGEFDNNIKINVMKWENVCEQVFLKRTGKYKSVKKISKVNHTLSPYDVVKQFENVVPIILNHHTNIVHQYAAIKKL
;
A
#
# COMPACT_ATOMS: atom_id res chain seq x y z
N MET A 1 -1.06 10.88 -53.68
CA MET A 1 -0.37 10.61 -52.39
C MET A 1 -0.56 9.17 -51.90
N SER A 2 -1.78 8.64 -51.73
CA SER A 2 -1.98 7.29 -51.18
C SER A 2 -1.24 6.17 -51.92
N LYS A 3 -1.26 6.21 -53.26
CA LYS A 3 -0.54 5.24 -54.12
C LYS A 3 0.99 5.33 -53.98
N GLN A 4 1.51 6.52 -53.68
CA GLN A 4 2.94 6.75 -53.48
C GLN A 4 3.39 6.27 -52.09
N LEU A 5 2.57 6.48 -51.06
CA LEU A 5 2.83 5.97 -49.71
C LEU A 5 2.82 4.44 -49.67
N SER A 6 1.90 3.79 -50.39
CA SER A 6 1.89 2.33 -50.51
C SER A 6 3.11 1.82 -51.26
N GLN A 7 3.53 2.47 -52.34
CA GLN A 7 4.75 2.11 -53.08
C GLN A 7 6.02 2.29 -52.24
N ASN A 8 6.10 3.38 -51.46
CA ASN A 8 7.22 3.61 -50.55
C ASN A 8 7.25 2.55 -49.44
N TYR A 9 6.10 2.17 -48.89
CA TYR A 9 6.00 1.09 -47.91
C TYR A 9 6.45 -0.26 -48.47
N THR A 10 6.09 -0.58 -49.72
CA THR A 10 6.50 -1.85 -50.36
C THR A 10 7.99 -1.89 -50.71
N LYS A 11 8.62 -0.74 -50.95
CA LYS A 11 10.06 -0.63 -51.24
C LYS A 11 10.96 -0.83 -50.01
N LEU A 12 10.42 -0.72 -48.80
CA LEU A 12 11.19 -0.96 -47.57
C LEU A 12 11.48 -2.46 -47.40
N GLY A 13 12.72 -2.81 -47.10
CA GLY A 13 13.17 -4.19 -46.96
C GLY A 13 12.93 -4.76 -45.56
N SER A 14 13.21 -3.96 -44.52
CA SER A 14 13.18 -4.41 -43.14
C SER A 14 11.81 -4.19 -42.45
N PRO A 15 11.32 -5.16 -41.64
CA PRO A 15 10.13 -4.98 -40.82
C PRO A 15 10.21 -3.80 -39.85
N ALA A 16 11.41 -3.47 -39.35
CA ALA A 16 11.61 -2.35 -38.43
C ALA A 16 11.39 -0.99 -39.13
N GLU A 17 11.91 -0.84 -40.34
CA GLU A 17 11.74 0.38 -41.15
C GLU A 17 10.28 0.60 -41.53
N LYS A 18 9.57 -0.47 -41.89
CA LYS A 18 8.11 -0.44 -42.15
C LYS A 18 7.33 0.04 -40.93
N GLN A 19 7.74 -0.37 -39.73
CA GLN A 19 7.07 0.04 -38.49
C GLN A 19 7.31 1.51 -38.17
N VAL A 20 8.53 2.01 -38.36
CA VAL A 20 8.86 3.43 -38.16
C VAL A 20 8.11 4.30 -39.19
N PHE A 21 8.10 3.89 -40.46
CA PHE A 21 7.35 4.58 -41.52
C PHE A 21 5.85 4.65 -41.21
N ALA A 22 5.26 3.54 -40.75
CA ALA A 22 3.86 3.52 -40.35
C ALA A 22 3.57 4.46 -39.16
N LYS A 23 4.47 4.53 -38.16
CA LYS A 23 4.34 5.44 -37.01
C LYS A 23 4.46 6.91 -37.41
N ALA A 24 5.39 7.24 -38.30
CA ALA A 24 5.58 8.60 -38.79
C ALA A 24 4.33 9.13 -39.52
N ILE A 25 3.64 8.27 -40.25
CA ILE A 25 2.47 8.63 -41.07
C ILE A 25 1.16 8.61 -40.26
N SER A 26 1.07 7.79 -39.21
CA SER A 26 -0.13 7.63 -38.38
C SER A 26 -0.13 8.44 -37.07
N GLY A 27 0.95 9.14 -36.77
CA GLY A 27 1.13 9.90 -35.53
C GLY A 27 0.20 11.11 -35.37
N ASP A 28 -0.01 11.51 -34.12
CA ASP A 28 -0.96 12.57 -33.75
C ASP A 28 -0.60 13.94 -34.35
N VAL A 29 0.67 14.21 -34.64
CA VAL A 29 1.11 15.44 -35.31
C VAL A 29 0.54 15.52 -36.73
N VAL A 30 0.60 14.42 -37.48
CA VAL A 30 0.08 14.35 -38.86
C VAL A 30 -1.45 14.44 -38.87
N LYS A 31 -2.11 13.85 -37.86
CA LYS A 31 -3.56 13.98 -37.64
C LYS A 31 -3.96 15.40 -37.25
N LYS A 32 -3.22 16.05 -36.34
CA LYS A 32 -3.46 17.42 -35.84
C LYS A 32 -3.37 18.45 -36.96
N HIS A 33 -2.39 18.31 -37.85
CA HIS A 33 -2.22 19.20 -39.00
C HIS A 33 -3.03 18.76 -40.24
N LYS A 34 -3.90 17.74 -40.12
CA LYS A 34 -4.79 17.20 -41.17
C LYS A 34 -4.09 16.89 -42.51
N VAL A 35 -2.78 16.70 -42.52
CA VAL A 35 -1.95 16.58 -43.73
C VAL A 35 -2.34 15.36 -44.57
N LEU A 36 -2.86 14.31 -43.94
CA LEU A 36 -3.30 13.06 -44.59
C LEU A 36 -4.77 12.73 -44.37
N SER A 37 -5.59 13.73 -44.04
CA SER A 37 -7.00 13.59 -43.58
C SER A 37 -7.98 12.89 -44.55
N LYS A 38 -7.57 12.54 -45.78
CA LYS A 38 -8.42 11.90 -46.79
C LYS A 38 -7.92 10.52 -47.28
N GLN A 39 -6.92 9.93 -46.63
CA GLN A 39 -6.37 8.64 -47.08
C GLN A 39 -6.49 7.59 -45.97
N HIS A 40 -7.45 6.67 -46.12
CA HIS A 40 -7.50 5.42 -45.37
C HIS A 40 -6.35 4.52 -45.85
N VAL A 41 -5.15 4.73 -45.33
CA VAL A 41 -3.96 3.98 -45.79
C VAL A 41 -3.80 2.63 -45.07
N LEU A 42 -4.50 2.36 -43.97
CA LEU A 42 -4.32 1.10 -43.23
C LEU A 42 -5.64 0.48 -42.75
N PRO A 43 -5.81 -0.85 -42.87
CA PRO A 43 -7.01 -1.54 -42.41
C PRO A 43 -7.20 -1.39 -40.89
N GLU A 44 -8.42 -1.04 -40.45
CA GLU A 44 -8.84 -0.85 -39.05
C GLU A 44 -8.42 -1.98 -38.10
N LYS A 45 -8.23 -3.20 -38.61
CA LYS A 45 -7.82 -4.35 -37.81
C LYS A 45 -6.39 -4.28 -37.26
N ARG A 46 -5.54 -3.33 -37.69
CA ARG A 46 -4.16 -3.17 -37.17
C ARG A 46 -3.94 -2.00 -36.22
N GLU A 47 -4.88 -1.08 -36.06
CA GLU A 47 -4.70 0.05 -35.14
C GLU A 47 -4.73 -0.35 -33.66
N ARG A 48 -5.38 -1.47 -33.32
CA ARG A 48 -5.48 -1.93 -31.91
C ARG A 48 -4.24 -2.67 -31.38
N LYS A 49 -3.24 -2.97 -32.21
CA LYS A 49 -2.04 -3.74 -31.79
C LYS A 49 -0.76 -2.92 -31.62
N VAL A 50 -0.75 -1.63 -31.98
CA VAL A 50 0.49 -0.81 -32.02
C VAL A 50 0.67 0.08 -30.79
N GLN A 51 -0.30 0.15 -29.88
CA GLN A 51 -0.12 0.85 -28.60
C GLN A 51 0.56 -0.01 -27.51
N LEU A 52 0.92 -1.27 -27.79
CA LEU A 52 1.26 -2.19 -26.70
C LEU A 52 2.71 -2.17 -26.22
N GLU A 53 3.69 -1.68 -26.98
CA GLU A 53 5.07 -1.58 -26.46
C GLU A 53 5.81 -0.40 -27.11
N SER A 54 5.72 0.77 -26.50
CA SER A 54 6.70 1.84 -26.72
C SER A 54 7.71 1.82 -25.58
N LYS A 55 8.85 1.15 -25.78
CA LYS A 55 10.04 1.34 -24.91
C LYS A 55 10.59 2.78 -24.97
N LEU A 56 10.08 3.62 -25.86
CA LEU A 56 10.55 4.99 -26.09
C LEU A 56 9.70 6.08 -25.40
N LEU A 57 8.51 5.76 -24.87
CA LEU A 57 7.69 6.72 -24.13
C LEU A 57 7.18 6.07 -22.84
N ASN A 58 7.72 6.55 -21.72
CA ASN A 58 7.58 5.99 -20.37
C ASN A 58 6.22 6.36 -19.74
N ILE A 59 5.11 6.05 -20.41
CA ILE A 59 3.76 6.39 -19.93
C ILE A 59 3.07 5.13 -19.43
N GLN A 60 3.06 4.93 -18.11
CA GLN A 60 2.29 3.86 -17.47
C GLN A 60 0.81 4.24 -17.40
N LYS A 61 -0.06 3.51 -18.12
CA LYS A 61 -1.52 3.64 -17.95
C LYS A 61 -1.98 2.93 -16.68
N LYS A 62 -2.56 3.67 -15.72
CA LYS A 62 -3.28 3.09 -14.57
C LYS A 62 -4.74 2.77 -14.97
N ASN A 63 -5.12 1.50 -14.92
CA ASN A 63 -6.52 1.10 -15.09
C ASN A 63 -7.30 1.41 -13.80
N ARG A 64 -8.31 2.28 -13.87
CA ARG A 64 -9.24 2.52 -12.75
C ARG A 64 -10.31 1.43 -12.76
N SER A 65 -10.12 0.40 -11.94
CA SER A 65 -11.17 -0.57 -11.58
C SER A 65 -11.88 -0.08 -10.32
N ASN A 66 -13.22 0.06 -10.37
CA ASN A 66 -14.05 0.38 -9.20
C ASN A 66 -14.20 -0.80 -8.21
N LYS A 67 -13.67 -1.97 -8.55
CA LYS A 67 -13.62 -3.12 -7.66
C LYS A 67 -12.34 -3.06 -6.85
N ILE A 68 -12.47 -2.87 -5.53
CA ILE A 68 -11.35 -2.95 -4.59
C ILE A 68 -10.67 -4.30 -4.82
N SER A 69 -9.38 -4.25 -5.20
CA SER A 69 -8.58 -5.45 -5.45
C SER A 69 -8.64 -6.37 -4.25
N GLU A 70 -8.67 -7.69 -4.48
CA GLU A 70 -8.65 -8.67 -3.41
C GLU A 70 -7.37 -8.54 -2.56
N ASP A 71 -6.28 -8.03 -3.15
CA ASP A 71 -5.06 -7.64 -2.42
C ASP A 71 -5.29 -6.50 -1.44
N VAL A 72 -6.13 -5.52 -1.80
CA VAL A 72 -6.46 -4.38 -0.92
C VAL A 72 -7.36 -4.84 0.22
N LYS A 73 -8.34 -5.73 -0.04
CA LYS A 73 -9.13 -6.35 1.03
C LYS A 73 -8.26 -7.18 1.97
N MET A 74 -7.34 -7.98 1.43
CA MET A 74 -6.39 -8.74 2.23
C MET A 74 -5.42 -7.83 2.99
N ASN A 75 -5.06 -6.67 2.47
CA ASN A 75 -4.25 -5.69 3.19
C ASN A 75 -5.04 -5.03 4.34
N ILE A 76 -6.33 -4.75 4.14
CA ILE A 76 -7.22 -4.24 5.19
C ILE A 76 -7.40 -5.31 6.28
N ILE A 77 -7.72 -6.55 5.91
CA ILE A 77 -7.84 -7.66 6.87
C ILE A 77 -6.52 -7.89 7.61
N ASN A 78 -5.38 -7.92 6.91
CA ASN A 78 -4.05 -8.06 7.53
C ASN A 78 -3.70 -6.87 8.43
N PHE A 79 -4.12 -5.65 8.11
CA PHE A 79 -3.91 -4.46 8.93
C PHE A 79 -4.76 -4.52 10.21
N LEU A 80 -5.98 -5.05 10.13
CA LEU A 80 -6.89 -5.18 11.27
C LEU A 80 -6.59 -6.40 12.15
N GLU A 81 -6.00 -7.45 11.58
CA GLU A 81 -5.44 -8.60 12.31
C GLU A 81 -4.03 -8.33 12.87
N GLN A 82 -3.39 -7.23 12.46
CA GLN A 82 -2.17 -6.70 13.06
C GLN A 82 -2.51 -5.94 14.33
N ASP A 83 -2.59 -6.70 15.43
CA ASP A 83 -2.62 -6.21 16.80
C ASP A 83 -1.35 -5.38 17.10
N CYS A 84 -1.43 -4.09 16.78
CA CYS A 84 -0.46 -3.06 17.16
C CYS A 84 -0.74 -2.49 18.56
N ASN A 85 -1.69 -3.05 19.33
CA ASN A 85 -2.11 -2.47 20.60
C ASN A 85 -1.61 -3.25 21.82
N SER A 86 -1.02 -4.43 21.64
CA SER A 86 -0.68 -5.28 22.78
C SER A 86 0.79 -5.25 23.23
N ARG A 87 1.77 -4.79 22.43
CA ARG A 87 3.18 -4.81 22.86
C ARG A 87 4.00 -3.70 22.19
N MET A 88 4.13 -2.55 22.86
CA MET A 88 5.21 -1.59 22.61
C MET A 88 6.53 -2.36 22.53
N CYS A 89 7.24 -2.22 21.41
CA CYS A 89 8.50 -2.90 21.08
C CYS A 89 8.38 -4.42 20.85
N ALA A 90 8.25 -4.82 19.58
CA ALA A 90 8.63 -6.16 19.16
C ALA A 90 10.13 -6.38 19.43
N GLY A 91 10.46 -7.07 20.53
CA GLY A 91 11.81 -7.57 20.75
C GLY A 91 12.26 -8.47 19.59
N LYS A 92 13.57 -8.72 19.50
CA LYS A 92 14.32 -9.48 18.47
C LYS A 92 13.70 -10.84 18.03
N LYS A 93 12.68 -11.34 18.72
CA LYS A 93 11.99 -12.62 18.50
C LYS A 93 10.73 -12.55 17.64
N GLU A 94 10.18 -11.38 17.33
CA GLU A 94 8.95 -11.28 16.52
C GLU A 94 9.28 -11.01 15.04
N THR A 95 9.55 -12.09 14.29
CA THR A 95 9.78 -12.05 12.85
C THR A 95 8.72 -12.88 12.12
N VAL A 96 8.14 -12.32 11.07
CA VAL A 96 7.27 -13.05 10.13
C VAL A 96 8.15 -13.58 9.02
N THR A 97 8.17 -14.90 8.83
CA THR A 97 8.93 -15.53 7.74
C THR A 97 8.01 -15.77 6.56
N LYS A 98 8.22 -15.08 5.43
CA LYS A 98 7.47 -15.30 4.18
C LYS A 98 8.46 -15.60 3.07
N LYS A 99 8.27 -16.73 2.37
CA LYS A 99 9.20 -17.24 1.33
C LYS A 99 10.66 -17.34 1.82
N LYS A 100 10.87 -17.89 3.03
CA LYS A 100 12.18 -17.99 3.70
C LYS A 100 12.88 -16.66 4.03
N VAL A 101 12.23 -15.52 3.80
CA VAL A 101 12.73 -14.21 4.24
C VAL A 101 12.08 -13.85 5.56
N LYS A 102 12.89 -13.71 6.62
CA LYS A 102 12.46 -13.21 7.92
C LYS A 102 12.34 -11.69 7.85
N LYS A 103 11.12 -11.16 8.02
CA LYS A 103 10.87 -9.72 8.10
C LYS A 103 10.34 -9.38 9.49
N GLN A 104 10.93 -8.37 10.13
CA GLN A 104 10.39 -7.81 11.37
C GLN A 104 9.11 -7.02 11.03
N LYS A 105 8.09 -7.08 11.89
CA LYS A 105 6.91 -6.21 11.78
C LYS A 105 7.35 -4.80 12.16
N SER A 106 7.64 -3.95 11.17
CA SER A 106 8.18 -2.62 11.40
C SER A 106 7.10 -1.54 11.29
N THR A 107 7.05 -0.64 12.27
CA THR A 107 6.21 0.58 12.29
C THR A 107 6.64 1.65 11.28
N GLU A 108 7.69 1.37 10.49
CA GLU A 108 8.23 2.29 9.48
C GLU A 108 7.20 2.87 8.52
N HIS A 109 6.33 2.03 7.94
CA HIS A 109 5.34 2.49 6.95
C HIS A 109 4.29 3.42 7.57
N PHE A 110 3.93 3.16 8.83
CA PHE A 110 3.03 4.02 9.59
C PHE A 110 3.68 5.38 9.84
N LEU A 111 4.95 5.40 10.26
CA LEU A 111 5.69 6.63 10.53
C LEU A 111 5.91 7.44 9.25
N GLU A 112 6.14 6.79 8.11
CA GLU A 112 6.26 7.46 6.82
C GLU A 112 4.94 8.11 6.36
N ALA A 113 3.80 7.50 6.69
CA ALA A 113 2.49 8.08 6.40
C ALA A 113 2.18 9.30 7.30
N VAL A 114 2.64 9.27 8.55
CA VAL A 114 2.24 10.22 9.58
C VAL A 114 3.24 11.37 9.80
N CYS A 115 4.54 11.09 9.70
CA CYS A 115 5.61 12.05 9.94
C CYS A 115 6.24 12.51 8.62
N CYS A 116 6.75 13.76 8.57
CA CYS A 116 7.60 14.22 7.47
C CYS A 116 8.96 13.53 7.47
N ASP A 117 9.57 13.43 8.65
CA ASP A 117 10.80 12.70 8.87
C ASP A 117 10.65 11.85 10.14
N LYS A 118 10.83 10.53 10.01
CA LYS A 118 10.72 9.58 11.12
C LYS A 118 11.88 9.67 12.11
N TYR A 119 13.01 10.24 11.71
CA TYR A 119 14.20 10.40 12.55
C TYR A 119 14.27 11.75 13.26
N ASN A 120 13.30 12.64 13.00
CA ASN A 120 13.22 13.94 13.67
C ASN A 120 12.35 13.84 14.95
N GLU A 121 12.89 14.34 16.06
CA GLU A 121 12.20 14.38 17.35
C GLU A 121 10.97 15.30 17.29
N GLU A 122 11.04 16.41 16.54
CA GLU A 122 9.91 17.34 16.41
C GLU A 122 8.73 16.73 15.63
N CYS A 123 9.02 15.89 14.64
CA CYS A 123 7.99 15.20 13.85
C CYS A 123 7.29 14.12 14.69
N THR A 124 8.07 13.30 15.39
CA THR A 124 7.56 12.19 16.20
C THR A 124 6.82 12.68 17.45
N SER A 125 7.23 13.83 18.02
CA SER A 125 6.54 14.49 19.15
C SER A 125 5.36 15.38 18.74
N ARG A 126 4.99 15.42 17.45
CA ARG A 126 3.91 16.29 16.89
C ARG A 126 4.10 17.79 17.12
N LYS A 127 5.35 18.25 17.28
CA LYS A 127 5.71 19.68 17.36
C LYS A 127 6.06 20.28 15.99
N CYS A 128 6.17 19.44 14.96
CA CYS A 128 6.49 19.87 13.60
C CYS A 128 5.28 20.55 12.94
N LYS A 129 5.45 21.80 12.50
CA LYS A 129 4.43 22.61 11.80
C LYS A 129 3.87 22.01 10.49
N ASN A 130 4.52 20.97 9.97
CA ASN A 130 4.20 20.41 8.65
C ASN A 130 3.49 19.05 8.73
N CYS A 131 3.50 18.40 9.91
CA CYS A 131 2.88 17.10 10.12
C CYS A 131 2.26 16.92 11.52
N ASP A 132 2.10 17.98 12.30
CA ASP A 132 1.39 18.00 13.58
C ASP A 132 -0.02 17.41 13.45
N ASP A 133 -0.81 17.91 12.51
CA ASP A 133 -2.21 17.51 12.30
C ASP A 133 -2.39 16.40 11.27
N ARG A 134 -1.28 15.79 10.81
CA ARG A 134 -1.34 14.75 9.78
C ARG A 134 -1.98 13.48 10.35
N LYS A 135 -3.16 13.15 9.83
CA LYS A 135 -3.90 11.91 10.13
C LYS A 135 -3.87 10.96 8.95
N ILE A 136 -4.11 9.68 9.22
CA ILE A 136 -4.25 8.67 8.17
C ILE A 136 -5.60 8.89 7.49
N VAL A 137 -5.59 8.98 6.17
CA VAL A 137 -6.81 9.07 5.38
C VAL A 137 -7.43 7.67 5.27
N TYR A 138 -8.65 7.53 5.76
CA TYR A 138 -9.45 6.33 5.60
C TYR A 138 -10.35 6.48 4.36
N GLY A 139 -10.55 5.40 3.62
CA GLY A 139 -11.57 5.37 2.58
C GLY A 139 -12.97 5.35 3.21
N GLU A 140 -14.00 5.69 2.42
CA GLU A 140 -15.39 5.53 2.86
C GLU A 140 -15.66 4.06 3.21
N PHE A 141 -16.31 3.83 4.35
CA PHE A 141 -16.64 2.49 4.85
C PHE A 141 -18.09 2.41 5.32
N ASP A 142 -18.73 1.27 5.08
CA ASP A 142 -20.06 0.97 5.60
C ASP A 142 -19.95 0.43 7.02
N ASN A 143 -20.51 1.17 7.99
CA ASN A 143 -20.43 0.84 9.40
C ASN A 143 -21.26 -0.40 9.80
N ASN A 144 -22.13 -0.89 8.91
CA ASN A 144 -22.92 -2.10 9.15
C ASN A 144 -22.10 -3.39 9.01
N ILE A 145 -20.93 -3.32 8.38
CA ILE A 145 -20.01 -4.45 8.25
C ILE A 145 -19.45 -4.78 9.63
N LYS A 146 -19.49 -6.05 10.03
CA LYS A 146 -18.84 -6.50 11.27
C LYS A 146 -17.43 -7.00 10.96
N ILE A 147 -16.46 -6.47 11.69
CA ILE A 147 -15.04 -6.85 11.58
C ILE A 147 -14.68 -7.72 12.79
N ASN A 148 -14.17 -8.91 12.52
CA ASN A 148 -13.63 -9.79 13.57
C ASN A 148 -12.17 -9.41 13.83
N VAL A 149 -11.90 -8.89 15.03
CA VAL A 149 -10.56 -8.51 15.47
C VAL A 149 -10.15 -9.41 16.63
N MET A 150 -8.91 -9.87 16.62
CA MET A 150 -8.34 -10.60 17.74
C MET A 150 -7.45 -9.67 18.55
N LYS A 151 -7.71 -9.54 19.85
CA LYS A 151 -6.86 -8.77 20.76
C LYS A 151 -6.41 -9.61 21.95
N TRP A 152 -5.20 -9.34 22.44
CA TRP A 152 -4.73 -9.91 23.69
C TRP A 152 -5.42 -9.23 24.87
N GLU A 153 -6.12 -10.00 25.68
CA GLU A 153 -6.80 -9.52 26.87
C GLU A 153 -6.46 -10.37 28.09
N ASN A 154 -6.50 -9.74 29.26
CA ASN A 154 -6.41 -10.43 30.54
C ASN A 154 -7.77 -11.09 30.82
N VAL A 155 -7.83 -12.40 30.62
CA VAL A 155 -9.03 -13.20 30.89
C VAL A 155 -8.84 -13.94 32.21
N CYS A 156 -9.86 -13.88 33.07
CA CYS A 156 -9.91 -14.69 34.28
C CYS A 156 -10.50 -16.06 33.94
N GLU A 157 -9.72 -17.13 34.11
CA GLU A 157 -10.14 -18.51 33.84
C GLU A 157 -10.12 -19.33 35.15
N GLN A 158 -11.11 -20.20 35.32
CA GLN A 158 -11.20 -21.13 36.46
C GLN A 158 -10.41 -22.40 36.11
N VAL A 159 -9.23 -22.56 36.70
CA VAL A 159 -8.38 -23.75 36.46
C VAL A 159 -8.54 -24.74 37.60
N PHE A 160 -8.84 -25.99 37.27
CA PHE A 160 -8.95 -27.07 38.24
C PHE A 160 -7.57 -27.56 38.69
N LEU A 161 -7.30 -27.50 39.99
CA LEU A 161 -6.04 -27.98 40.57
C LEU A 161 -6.20 -29.43 41.02
N LYS A 162 -5.62 -30.37 40.26
CA LYS A 162 -5.64 -31.81 40.57
C LYS A 162 -5.11 -32.15 41.97
N ARG A 163 -4.16 -31.36 42.49
CA ARG A 163 -3.49 -31.58 43.78
C ARG A 163 -4.36 -31.21 44.99
N THR A 164 -5.23 -30.20 44.86
CA THR A 164 -6.07 -29.70 45.95
C THR A 164 -7.55 -29.97 45.76
N GLY A 165 -7.95 -30.50 44.59
CA GLY A 165 -9.35 -30.79 44.25
C GLY A 165 -10.23 -29.54 44.13
N LYS A 166 -9.63 -28.34 44.04
CA LYS A 166 -10.33 -27.05 44.03
C LYS A 166 -10.07 -26.29 42.73
N TYR A 167 -11.03 -25.45 42.35
CA TYR A 167 -10.86 -24.49 41.28
C TYR A 167 -10.12 -23.25 41.80
N LYS A 168 -9.20 -22.72 40.99
CA LYS A 168 -8.51 -21.46 41.25
C LYS A 168 -8.75 -20.51 40.08
N SER A 169 -9.16 -19.28 40.38
CA SER A 169 -9.19 -18.21 39.38
C SER A 169 -7.76 -17.78 39.06
N VAL A 170 -7.39 -17.88 37.79
CA VAL A 170 -6.08 -17.47 37.29
C VAL A 170 -6.30 -16.40 36.22
N LYS A 171 -5.57 -15.29 36.33
CA LYS A 171 -5.49 -14.28 35.27
C LYS A 171 -4.54 -14.79 34.20
N LYS A 172 -5.03 -14.94 32.98
CA LYS A 172 -4.27 -15.41 31.83
C LYS A 172 -4.43 -14.43 30.68
N ILE A 173 -3.33 -14.04 30.07
CA ILE A 173 -3.36 -13.28 28.84
C ILE A 173 -3.72 -14.25 27.71
N SER A 174 -4.85 -14.02 27.06
CA SER A 174 -5.32 -14.85 25.96
C SER A 174 -5.79 -13.99 24.80
N LYS A 175 -5.70 -14.54 23.59
CA LYS A 175 -6.11 -13.87 22.37
C LYS A 175 -7.60 -14.13 22.17
N VAL A 176 -8.42 -13.09 22.32
CA VAL A 176 -9.88 -13.16 22.29
C VAL A 176 -10.40 -12.55 20.99
N ASN A 177 -11.41 -13.18 20.38
CA ASN A 177 -12.12 -12.66 19.22
C ASN A 177 -13.17 -11.63 19.64
N HIS A 178 -13.16 -10.47 18.99
CA HIS A 178 -14.13 -9.39 19.19
C HIS A 178 -14.76 -9.02 17.85
N THR A 179 -16.07 -8.81 17.83
CA THR A 179 -16.79 -8.32 16.66
C THR A 179 -17.01 -6.82 16.82
N LEU A 180 -16.32 -6.01 16.03
CA LEU A 180 -16.34 -4.55 16.10
C LEU A 180 -16.89 -3.93 14.81
N SER A 181 -17.46 -2.72 14.91
CA SER A 181 -17.78 -1.92 13.73
C SER A 181 -16.50 -1.26 13.18
N PRO A 182 -16.44 -0.96 11.87
CA PRO A 182 -15.32 -0.23 11.26
C PRO A 182 -15.00 1.08 11.98
N TYR A 183 -16.03 1.80 12.42
CA TYR A 183 -15.86 3.02 13.21
C TYR A 183 -15.12 2.76 14.53
N ASP A 184 -15.53 1.74 15.29
CA ASP A 184 -14.89 1.40 16.56
C ASP A 184 -13.42 1.02 16.38
N VAL A 185 -13.12 0.35 15.26
CA VAL A 185 -11.76 -0.06 14.90
C VAL A 185 -10.90 1.16 14.58
N VAL A 186 -11.40 2.10 13.78
CA VAL A 186 -10.69 3.36 13.49
C VAL A 186 -10.45 4.14 14.78
N LYS A 187 -11.46 4.26 15.64
CA LYS A 187 -11.34 4.94 16.93
C LYS A 187 -10.30 4.29 17.84
N GLN A 188 -10.27 2.96 17.90
CA GLN A 188 -9.23 2.23 18.64
C GLN A 188 -7.83 2.50 18.09
N PHE A 189 -7.69 2.56 16.77
CA PHE A 189 -6.43 2.88 16.13
C PHE A 189 -5.96 4.31 16.45
N GLU A 190 -6.85 5.30 16.34
CA GLU A 190 -6.56 6.69 16.67
C GLU A 190 -6.08 6.87 18.11
N ASN A 191 -6.63 6.10 19.06
CA ASN A 191 -6.18 6.12 20.46
C ASN A 191 -4.76 5.58 20.66
N VAL A 192 -4.28 4.71 19.77
CA VAL A 192 -2.95 4.09 19.88
C VAL A 192 -1.88 4.88 19.14
N VAL A 193 -2.26 5.70 18.15
CA VAL A 193 -1.32 6.56 17.40
C VAL A 193 -0.41 7.39 18.31
N PRO A 194 -0.90 8.12 19.34
CA PRO A 194 -0.04 8.89 20.24
C PRO A 194 0.96 8.02 21.01
N ILE A 195 0.53 6.82 21.40
CA ILE A 195 1.36 5.86 22.16
C ILE A 195 2.54 5.42 21.31
N ILE A 196 2.29 5.04 20.05
CA ILE A 196 3.33 4.63 19.09
C ILE A 196 4.31 5.78 18.82
N LEU A 197 3.80 6.98 18.58
CA LEU A 197 4.61 8.15 18.29
C LEU A 197 5.49 8.56 19.48
N ASN A 198 4.96 8.55 20.70
CA ASN A 198 5.73 8.84 21.91
C ASN A 198 6.87 7.83 22.12
N HIS A 199 6.58 6.56 21.89
CA HIS A 199 7.61 5.52 21.94
C HIS A 199 8.73 5.76 20.91
N HIS A 200 8.38 6.10 19.67
CA HIS A 200 9.38 6.41 18.66
C HIS A 200 10.16 7.70 18.96
N THR A 201 9.51 8.69 19.58
CA THR A 201 10.16 9.91 20.06
C THR A 201 11.27 9.57 21.05
N ASN A 202 10.98 8.71 22.03
CA ASN A 202 11.97 8.25 23.01
C ASN A 202 13.16 7.54 22.34
N ILE A 203 12.90 6.71 21.33
CA ILE A 203 13.96 6.04 20.55
C ILE A 203 14.84 7.09 19.86
N VAL A 204 14.24 8.01 19.11
CA VAL A 204 14.99 9.05 18.37
C VAL A 204 15.83 9.89 19.32
N HIS A 205 15.24 10.30 20.45
CA HIS A 205 15.92 11.06 21.49
C HIS A 205 17.13 10.30 22.06
N GLN A 206 16.97 9.02 22.40
CA GLN A 206 18.05 8.17 22.89
C GLN A 206 19.19 8.02 21.88
N TYR A 207 18.87 7.76 20.61
CA TYR A 207 19.89 7.66 19.56
C TYR A 207 20.61 8.99 19.31
N ALA A 208 19.88 10.11 19.36
CA ALA A 208 20.48 11.44 19.24
C ALA A 208 21.44 11.75 20.40
N ALA A 209 21.10 11.34 21.63
CA ALA A 209 21.97 11.47 22.79
C ALA A 209 23.24 10.60 22.66
N ILE A 210 23.09 9.33 22.25
CA ILE A 210 24.22 8.41 22.05
C ILE A 210 25.18 8.93 20.98
N LYS A 211 24.67 9.52 19.89
CA LYS A 211 25.50 10.07 18.81
C LYS A 211 26.35 11.28 19.25
N LYS A 212 25.98 11.94 20.36
CA LYS A 212 26.70 13.09 20.92
C LYS A 212 27.80 12.70 21.91
N LEU A 213 27.85 11.43 22.32
CA LEU A 213 28.95 10.85 23.11
C LEU A 213 30.12 10.50 22.18
#